data_AF-A0A0F9D3P5-F1
#
_entry.id   AF-A0A0F9D3P5-F1
#
_cell.length_a   1.000
_cell.length_b   1.000
_cell.length_c   1.000
_cell.angle_alpha   90.00
_cell.angle_beta   90.00
_cell.angle_gamma   90.00
#
_symmetry.space_group_name_H-M   'P 1'
#
loop_
_entity.id
_entity.type
_entity.pdbx_description
1 polymer ?
#
loop_
_entity_poly.entity_id
_entity_poly.type
_entity_poly.pdbx_seq_one_letter_code
_entity_poly.pdbx_strand_id
1 'polypeptide(L)' 'MKTTTSIKSEELSKEDLQALLQAIRDCEMATFPEKVIYITIEAPDMTMEDMTELLRSIKPPYDIGPVVLNIRDK' A
#
# COMPACT_ATOMS: atom_id res chain seq x y z
N MET A 1 0.16 -21.14 4.04
CA MET A 1 -0.47 -20.73 5.32
C MET A 1 -1.07 -19.35 5.09
N LYS A 2 -2.30 -19.10 5.57
CA LYS A 2 -2.90 -17.76 5.52
C LYS A 2 -2.43 -16.97 6.73
N THR A 3 -1.84 -15.82 6.51
CA THR A 3 -1.31 -14.93 7.56
C THR A 3 -1.76 -13.50 7.29
N THR A 4 -2.03 -12.74 8.36
CA THR A 4 -2.31 -11.30 8.29
C THR A 4 -1.35 -10.59 9.24
N THR A 5 -0.71 -9.53 8.74
CA THR A 5 0.17 -8.65 9.51
C THR A 5 -0.37 -7.23 9.40
N SER A 6 -0.31 -6.46 10.48
CA SER A 6 -0.76 -5.06 10.50
C SER A 6 0.34 -4.16 11.05
N ILE A 7 0.60 -3.06 10.34
CA ILE A 7 1.53 -1.99 10.74
C ILE A 7 0.69 -0.76 10.98
N LYS A 8 0.88 -0.10 12.13
CA LYS A 8 0.17 1.14 12.50
C LYS A 8 1.19 2.19 12.91
N SER A 9 1.01 3.42 12.44
CA SER A 9 1.79 4.58 12.83
C SER A 9 0.93 5.82 12.72
N GLU A 10 1.08 6.74 13.66
CA GLU A 10 0.44 8.07 13.66
C GLU A 10 1.40 9.15 13.13
N GLU A 11 2.64 8.76 12.82
CA GLU A 11 3.75 9.70 12.53
C GLU A 11 4.26 9.61 11.08
N LEU A 12 3.78 8.66 10.28
CA LEU A 12 4.26 8.52 8.89
C LEU A 12 3.73 9.66 8.02
N SER A 13 4.64 10.34 7.32
CA SER A 13 4.25 11.23 6.23
C SER A 13 3.80 10.46 4.98
N LYS A 14 3.29 11.17 3.97
CA LYS A 14 2.98 10.59 2.64
C LYS A 14 4.24 9.93 2.04
N GLU A 15 5.38 10.59 2.15
CA GLU A 15 6.68 10.12 1.63
C GLU A 15 7.18 8.89 2.38
N ASP A 16 7.05 8.86 3.71
CA ASP A 16 7.45 7.69 4.50
C ASP A 16 6.56 6.48 4.19
N LEU A 17 5.25 6.70 4.04
CA LEU A 17 4.32 5.65 3.62
C LEU A 17 4.68 5.13 2.23
N GLN A 18 4.99 6.02 1.27
CA GLN A 18 5.42 5.64 -0.06
C GLN A 18 6.71 4.79 -0.01
N ALA A 19 7.71 5.22 0.78
CA ALA A 19 8.97 4.50 0.96
C ALA A 19 8.74 3.11 1.59
N LEU A 20 7.85 3.01 2.58
CA LEU A 20 7.47 1.74 3.20
C LEU A 20 6.84 0.78 2.18
N LEU A 21 5.88 1.26 1.37
CA LEU A 21 5.25 0.43 0.35
C LEU A 21 6.23 0.00 -0.74
N GLN A 22 7.14 0.88 -1.14
CA GLN A 22 8.18 0.54 -2.11
C GLN A 22 9.10 -0.56 -1.56
N ALA A 23 9.53 -0.44 -0.30
CA ALA A 23 10.36 -1.47 0.35
C ALA A 23 9.63 -2.81 0.47
N ILE A 24 8.32 -2.80 0.76
CA ILE A 24 7.50 -4.01 0.75
C ILE A 24 7.51 -4.60 -0.66
N ARG A 25 7.20 -3.82 -1.70
CA ARG A 25 7.15 -4.30 -3.09
C ARG A 25 8.48 -4.87 -3.56
N ASP A 26 9.59 -4.23 -3.21
CA ASP A 26 10.93 -4.71 -3.54
C ASP A 26 11.21 -6.07 -2.87
N CYS A 27 10.81 -6.23 -1.61
CA CYS A 27 10.92 -7.49 -0.89
C CYS A 27 10.08 -8.61 -1.51
N GLU A 28 8.83 -8.30 -1.90
CA GLU A 28 7.94 -9.23 -2.60
C GLU A 28 8.59 -9.75 -3.88
N MET A 29 9.09 -8.85 -4.72
CA MET A 29 9.67 -9.19 -6.01
C MET A 29 10.98 -9.96 -5.89
N ALA A 30 11.79 -9.66 -4.88
CA ALA A 30 13.07 -10.32 -4.67
C ALA A 30 12.92 -11.71 -4.04
N THR A 31 11.96 -11.89 -3.13
CA THR A 31 11.88 -13.08 -2.26
C THR A 31 10.76 -14.03 -2.66
N PHE A 32 9.65 -13.50 -3.18
CA PHE A 32 8.40 -14.23 -3.40
C PHE A 32 7.73 -13.89 -4.74
N PRO A 33 8.46 -13.87 -5.89
CA PRO A 33 7.95 -13.34 -7.15
C PRO A 33 6.71 -14.07 -7.69
N GLU A 34 6.48 -15.32 -7.29
CA GLU A 34 5.33 -16.13 -7.69
C GLU A 34 4.15 -16.08 -6.70
N LYS A 35 4.29 -15.34 -5.59
CA LYS A 35 3.23 -15.23 -4.57
C LYS A 35 2.38 -13.99 -4.83
N VAL A 36 1.07 -14.14 -4.68
CA VAL A 36 0.13 -13.02 -4.71
C VAL A 36 0.00 -12.45 -3.30
N ILE A 37 0.43 -11.20 -3.13
CA ILE A 37 0.36 -10.47 -1.86
C ILE A 37 -0.63 -9.31 -2.03
N TYR A 38 -1.54 -9.18 -1.09
CA TYR A 38 -2.53 -8.11 -1.05
C TYR A 38 -2.14 -7.13 0.05
N ILE A 39 -2.07 -5.84 -0.29
CA ILE A 39 -1.84 -4.76 0.66
C ILE A 39 -3.12 -3.94 0.79
N THR A 40 -3.58 -3.78 2.03
CA THR A 40 -4.66 -2.87 2.39
C THR A 40 -4.08 -1.74 3.21
N ILE A 41 -4.44 -0.50 2.89
CA ILE A 41 -3.95 0.71 3.56
C ILE A 41 -5.14 1.56 3.97
N GLU A 42 -5.12 2.02 5.21
CA GLU A 42 -6.07 2.98 5.76
C GLU A 42 -5.29 4.25 6.13
N ALA A 43 -5.58 5.36 5.46
CA ALA A 43 -4.99 6.67 5.77
C ALA A 43 -6.11 7.73 5.79
N PRO A 44 -6.78 7.93 6.94
CA PRO A 44 -7.95 8.81 7.06
C PRO A 44 -7.66 10.27 6.68
N ASP A 45 -6.43 10.72 6.92
CA ASP A 45 -6.01 12.10 6.67
C ASP A 45 -5.52 12.34 5.23
N MET A 46 -5.54 11.31 4.38
CA MET A 46 -5.08 11.38 2.99
C MET A 46 -6.27 11.52 2.03
N THR A 47 -6.14 12.40 1.05
CA THR A 47 -7.16 12.52 0.00
C THR A 47 -7.13 11.29 -0.92
N MET A 48 -8.24 11.02 -1.61
CA MET A 48 -8.28 9.94 -2.61
C MET A 48 -7.25 10.16 -3.74
N GLU A 49 -7.03 11.42 -4.14
CA GLU A 49 -6.09 11.76 -5.20
C GLU A 49 -4.65 11.49 -4.76
N ASP A 50 -4.27 11.94 -3.57
CA ASP A 50 -2.95 11.67 -2.98
C ASP A 50 -2.68 10.18 -2.82
N MET A 51 -3.68 9.43 -2.32
CA MET A 51 -3.58 7.97 -2.19
C MET A 51 -3.44 7.30 -3.55
N THR A 52 -4.19 7.74 -4.56
CA THR A 52 -4.11 7.19 -5.92
C THR A 52 -2.74 7.45 -6.55
N GLU A 53 -2.23 8.66 -6.40
CA GLU A 53 -0.90 9.05 -6.88
C GLU A 53 0.20 8.21 -6.20
N LEU A 54 0.14 8.12 -4.87
CA LEU A 54 1.09 7.34 -4.07
C LEU A 54 1.09 5.87 -4.52
N LEU A 55 -0.07 5.24 -4.64
CA LEU A 55 -0.16 3.84 -5.06
C LEU A 55 0.32 3.62 -6.51
N ARG A 56 0.09 4.57 -7.43
CA ARG A 56 0.60 4.49 -8.82
C ARG A 56 2.12 4.68 -8.92
N SER A 57 2.72 5.33 -7.92
CA SER A 57 4.15 5.58 -7.89
C SER A 57 4.97 4.32 -7.61
N ILE A 58 4.42 3.33 -6.91
CA ILE A 58 5.12 2.10 -6.50
C ILE A 58 5.50 1.25 -7.72
N LYS A 59 6.74 0.71 -7.73
CA LYS A 59 7.29 -0.08 -8.84
C LYS A 59 7.84 -1.45 -8.37
N PRO A 60 7.73 -2.51 -9.20
CA PRO A 60 6.83 -2.61 -10.35
C PRO A 60 5.37 -2.49 -9.88
N PRO A 61 4.45 -2.03 -10.75
CA PRO A 61 3.04 -1.91 -10.40
C PRO A 61 2.48 -3.27 -9.96
N TYR A 62 1.42 -3.24 -9.15
CA TYR A 62 0.65 -4.44 -8.81
C TYR A 62 -0.21 -4.85 -10.01
N ASP A 63 -0.39 -6.16 -10.20
CA ASP A 63 -1.18 -6.70 -11.31
C ASP A 63 -2.68 -6.40 -11.18
N ILE A 64 -3.16 -6.17 -9.94
CA ILE A 64 -4.55 -5.86 -9.63
C ILE A 64 -4.58 -4.59 -8.78
N GLY A 65 -5.17 -3.51 -9.31
CA GLY A 65 -5.32 -2.23 -8.63
C GLY A 65 -4.44 -1.10 -9.21
N PRO A 66 -4.32 0.04 -8.51
CA PRO A 66 -4.90 0.32 -7.19
C PRO A 66 -6.41 0.53 -7.21
N VAL A 67 -7.08 0.12 -6.13
CA VAL A 67 -8.49 0.45 -5.85
C VAL A 67 -8.50 1.35 -4.62
N VAL A 68 -8.99 2.58 -4.78
CA VAL A 68 -9.11 3.54 -3.68
C VAL A 68 -10.58 3.74 -3.39
N LEU A 69 -10.98 3.46 -2.15
CA LEU A 69 -12.35 3.61 -1.67
C LEU A 69 -12.40 4.75 -0.67
N ASN A 70 -13.36 5.66 -0.85
CA ASN A 70 -13.68 6.65 0.16
C ASN A 70 -14.74 6.06 1.08
N ILE A 71 -14.28 5.42 2.15
CA ILE A 71 -15.15 4.91 3.20
C ILE A 71 -15.33 6.06 4.20
N ARG A 72 -16.11 7.07 3.81
CA ARG A 72 -16.73 7.97 4.78
C ARG A 72 -17.84 7.18 5.44
N ASP A 73 -17.69 6.92 6.73
CA ASP A 73 -18.68 6.22 7.55
C ASP A 73 -20.09 6.84 7.37
N LYS A 74 -21.08 5.94 7.37
CA LYS A 74 -22.49 6.27 7.51
C LYS A 74 -22.78 6.96 8.84
#